data_AF-A0A9D5PB82-F1
#
_entry.id   AF-A0A9D5PB82-F1
#
_cell.length_a   1.000
_cell.length_b   1.000
_cell.length_c   1.000
_cell.angle_alpha   90.00
_cell.angle_beta   90.00
_cell.angle_gamma   90.00
#
_symmetry.space_group_name_H-M   'P 1'
#
loop_
_entity.id
_entity.type
_entity.pdbx_description
1 polymer ?
#
loop_
_entity_poly.entity_id
_entity_poly.type
_entity_poly.pdbx_seq_one_letter_code
_entity_poly.pdbx_strand_id
1 'polypeptide(L)'
;MYVLPISYFGPVSYYATLFGADSVVIEACEHYVKQTLRNRCLIATHAGAQTLSINVQKGAQPKIPIREVQLSDHGNWMHQHLYSLATYYGNSPFYEFYIDEIRDVMLHGHDGTLFGLDEALRRKMCELIGFEANVAYSHEWMGGCDFPTLADGDAVHYYQVARDEGRRPFQSDMSIVDLLFNMGPESILVLKQQAERMMLHRHDKQNL
;
A
#
# COMPACT_ATOMS: atom_id res chain seq x y z
N MET A 1 -0.70 18.38 -8.16
CA MET A 1 0.47 17.63 -7.66
C MET A 1 0.13 17.06 -6.29
N TYR A 2 0.46 15.79 -6.04
CA TYR A 2 0.43 15.16 -4.72
C TYR A 2 1.86 14.87 -4.28
N VAL A 3 2.13 15.03 -2.99
CA VAL A 3 3.40 14.61 -2.37
C VAL A 3 3.09 13.45 -1.43
N LEU A 4 3.39 12.22 -1.82
CA LEU A 4 3.07 11.03 -1.03
C LEU A 4 4.32 10.51 -0.31
N PRO A 5 4.21 9.96 0.90
CA PRO A 5 5.30 9.22 1.52
C PRO A 5 5.44 7.84 0.85
N ILE A 6 6.51 7.08 1.16
CA ILE A 6 6.49 5.63 0.88
C ILE A 6 5.35 4.94 1.64
N SER A 7 4.80 3.85 1.12
CA SER A 7 3.64 3.18 1.73
C SER A 7 3.62 1.67 1.46
N TYR A 8 4.12 0.89 2.43
CA TYR A 8 4.20 -0.57 2.33
C TYR A 8 2.82 -1.16 2.06
N PHE A 9 2.66 -1.82 0.90
CA PHE A 9 1.35 -2.25 0.37
C PHE A 9 0.24 -1.24 0.67
N GLY A 10 0.48 0.02 0.28
CA GLY A 10 -0.37 1.14 0.62
C GLY A 10 -1.86 0.90 0.37
N PRO A 11 -2.72 1.63 1.09
CA PRO A 11 -4.16 1.42 1.05
C PRO A 11 -4.75 1.73 -0.34
N VAL A 12 -5.97 1.27 -0.60
CA VAL A 12 -6.68 1.53 -1.87
C VAL A 12 -6.72 3.05 -2.18
N SER A 13 -6.92 3.92 -1.21
CA SER A 13 -6.91 5.39 -1.38
C SER A 13 -5.56 5.92 -1.89
N TYR A 14 -4.45 5.35 -1.42
CA TYR A 14 -3.11 5.69 -1.87
C TYR A 14 -2.91 5.32 -3.34
N TYR A 15 -3.30 4.10 -3.73
CA TYR A 15 -3.19 3.63 -5.11
C TYR A 15 -4.20 4.29 -6.05
N ALA A 16 -5.39 4.66 -5.57
CA ALA A 16 -6.36 5.45 -6.32
C ALA A 16 -5.81 6.87 -6.59
N THR A 17 -5.07 7.44 -5.63
CA THR A 17 -4.36 8.71 -5.84
C THR A 17 -3.24 8.56 -6.87
N LEU A 18 -2.44 7.48 -6.79
CA LEU A 18 -1.42 7.18 -7.81
C LEU A 18 -2.01 6.98 -9.21
N PHE A 19 -3.18 6.32 -9.29
CA PHE A 19 -3.87 6.04 -10.54
C PHE A 19 -4.47 7.31 -11.17
N GLY A 20 -5.12 8.15 -10.36
CA GLY A 20 -5.88 9.29 -10.87
C GLY A 20 -5.07 10.58 -11.03
N ALA A 21 -3.93 10.74 -10.35
CA ALA A 21 -3.17 11.97 -10.41
C ALA A 21 -2.30 12.08 -11.67
N ASP A 22 -2.30 13.25 -12.31
CA ASP A 22 -1.41 13.53 -13.46
C ASP A 22 0.08 13.39 -13.11
N SER A 23 0.44 13.71 -11.85
CA SER A 23 1.80 13.62 -11.34
C SER A 23 1.82 13.51 -9.82
N VAL A 24 2.64 12.58 -9.33
CA VAL A 24 2.90 12.34 -7.92
C VAL A 24 4.40 12.44 -7.65
N VAL A 25 4.76 13.08 -6.54
CA VAL A 25 6.12 13.07 -6.00
C VAL A 25 6.14 12.16 -4.78
N ILE A 26 6.97 11.12 -4.79
CA ILE A 26 7.28 10.36 -3.58
C ILE A 26 8.31 11.15 -2.78
N GLU A 27 7.92 11.52 -1.56
CA GLU A 27 8.78 12.19 -0.60
C GLU A 27 9.85 11.22 -0.09
N ALA A 28 11.09 11.53 -0.44
CA ALA A 28 12.23 10.66 -0.26
C ALA A 28 13.39 11.34 0.49
N CYS A 29 13.19 12.59 0.91
CA CYS A 29 14.09 13.39 1.73
C CYS A 29 13.58 13.54 3.18
N GLU A 30 12.50 12.84 3.54
CA GLU A 30 12.01 12.80 4.90
C GLU A 30 12.82 11.91 5.84
N HIS A 31 12.56 12.06 7.13
CA HIS A 31 13.06 11.13 8.14
C HIS A 31 12.02 10.06 8.44
N TYR A 32 12.48 8.86 8.72
CA TYR A 32 11.61 7.73 9.01
C TYR A 32 10.77 7.90 10.27
N VAL A 33 9.46 7.69 10.11
CA VAL A 33 8.49 7.67 11.19
C VAL A 33 7.94 6.25 11.36
N LYS A 34 8.31 5.62 12.49
CA LYS A 34 7.87 4.27 12.86
C LYS A 34 6.36 4.21 13.01
N GLN A 35 5.82 3.01 12.80
CA GLN A 35 4.42 2.70 13.11
C GLN A 35 3.40 3.45 12.25
N THR A 36 3.82 3.87 11.06
CA THR A 36 2.99 4.54 10.06
C THR A 36 2.85 3.66 8.81
N LEU A 37 2.05 4.07 7.84
CA LEU A 37 1.92 3.40 6.54
C LEU A 37 3.25 3.15 5.81
N ARG A 38 4.31 3.92 6.11
CA ARG A 38 5.67 3.69 5.57
C ARG A 38 6.19 2.28 5.83
N ASN A 39 5.79 1.68 6.94
CA ASN A 39 6.23 0.34 7.33
C ASN A 39 5.06 -0.56 7.76
N ARG A 40 3.82 -0.18 7.45
CA ARG A 40 2.62 -0.92 7.86
C ARG A 40 1.58 -0.94 6.76
N CYS A 41 0.90 -2.07 6.65
CA CYS A 41 -0.28 -2.22 5.80
C CYS A 41 -1.41 -2.91 6.58
N LEU A 42 -2.64 -2.74 6.10
CA LEU A 42 -3.81 -3.44 6.63
C LEU A 42 -4.25 -4.53 5.66
N ILE A 43 -4.48 -5.73 6.18
CA ILE A 43 -5.09 -6.83 5.43
C ILE A 43 -6.43 -7.19 6.07
N ALA A 44 -7.40 -7.58 5.26
CA ALA A 44 -8.69 -8.05 5.74
C ALA A 44 -8.56 -9.49 6.25
N THR A 45 -9.07 -9.75 7.46
CA THR A 45 -9.18 -11.10 8.00
C THR A 45 -10.63 -11.40 8.42
N HIS A 46 -10.95 -12.66 8.68
CA HIS A 46 -12.23 -13.05 9.26
C HIS A 46 -12.49 -12.40 10.64
N ALA A 47 -11.42 -12.06 11.38
CA ALA A 47 -11.49 -11.38 12.68
C ALA A 47 -11.55 -9.84 12.57
N GLY A 48 -11.35 -9.27 11.38
CA GLY A 48 -11.25 -7.83 11.14
C GLY A 48 -9.88 -7.46 10.57
N ALA A 49 -9.57 -6.16 10.53
CA ALA A 49 -8.34 -5.71 9.90
C ALA A 49 -7.13 -6.12 10.74
N GLN A 50 -6.15 -6.77 10.11
CA GLN A 50 -4.86 -7.08 10.73
C GLN A 50 -3.79 -6.16 10.18
N THR A 51 -2.97 -5.59 11.06
CA THR A 51 -1.80 -4.82 10.68
C THR A 51 -0.61 -5.74 10.45
N LEU A 52 -0.02 -5.69 9.26
CA LEU A 52 1.32 -6.20 9.01
C LEU A 52 2.32 -5.06 9.19
N SER A 53 3.42 -5.30 9.91
CA SER A 53 4.47 -4.30 10.17
C SER A 53 5.83 -4.81 9.71
N ILE A 54 6.49 -4.08 8.83
CA ILE A 54 7.90 -4.32 8.48
C ILE A 54 8.76 -3.98 9.70
N ASN A 55 9.65 -4.91 10.06
CA ASN A 55 10.69 -4.65 11.04
C ASN A 55 11.91 -4.04 10.35
N VAL A 56 12.41 -2.94 10.91
CA VAL A 56 13.61 -2.25 10.44
C VAL A 56 14.67 -2.26 11.54
N GLN A 57 15.94 -2.15 11.15
CA GLN A 57 17.03 -2.10 12.11
C GLN A 57 16.87 -0.90 13.05
N LYS A 58 17.26 -1.08 14.32
CA LYS A 58 17.34 0.04 15.25
C LYS A 58 18.50 0.92 14.81
N GLY A 59 18.21 2.10 14.27
CA GLY A 59 19.27 3.07 14.00
C GLY A 59 19.90 3.59 15.29
N ALA A 60 21.17 4.01 15.18
CA ALA A 60 21.91 4.64 16.25
C ALA A 60 21.42 6.07 16.55
N GLN A 61 20.73 6.70 15.60
CA GLN A 61 20.22 8.07 15.72
C GLN A 61 18.68 8.13 15.75
N PRO A 62 18.10 9.17 16.39
CA PRO A 62 16.65 9.35 16.47
C PRO A 62 15.99 9.64 15.11
N LYS A 63 16.74 10.25 14.18
CA LYS A 63 16.28 10.67 12.86
C LYS A 63 17.15 9.99 11.81
N ILE A 64 16.55 9.10 11.03
CA ILE A 64 17.22 8.36 9.95
C ILE A 64 16.56 8.78 8.65
N PRO A 65 17.29 9.22 7.62
CA PRO A 65 16.74 9.48 6.30
C PRO A 65 15.98 8.24 5.78
N ILE A 66 14.81 8.43 5.17
CA ILE A 66 13.94 7.30 4.78
C ILE A 66 14.64 6.32 3.84
N ARG A 67 15.50 6.82 2.95
CA ARG A 67 16.31 6.04 2.00
C ARG A 67 17.41 5.20 2.67
N GLU A 68 17.80 5.52 3.90
CA GLU A 68 18.87 4.83 4.62
C GLU A 68 18.36 3.77 5.61
N VAL A 69 17.04 3.67 5.77
CA VAL A 69 16.43 2.71 6.71
C VAL A 69 16.64 1.29 6.22
N GLN A 70 17.44 0.53 6.95
CA GLN A 70 17.71 -0.88 6.65
C GLN A 70 16.62 -1.79 7.21
N LEU A 71 16.25 -2.81 6.43
CA LEU A 71 15.37 -3.88 6.87
C LEU A 71 16.06 -4.73 7.93
N SER A 72 15.27 -5.22 8.89
CA SER A 72 15.78 -6.08 9.97
C SER A 72 15.59 -7.55 9.60
N ASP A 73 16.63 -8.37 9.78
CA ASP A 73 16.51 -9.83 9.69
C ASP A 73 15.83 -10.45 10.93
N HIS A 74 15.73 -9.69 12.03
CA HIS A 74 15.11 -10.17 13.25
C HIS A 74 13.58 -10.33 13.13
N GLY A 75 13.09 -11.38 13.82
CA GLY A 75 11.66 -11.65 13.95
C GLY A 75 11.04 -12.35 12.75
N ASN A 76 11.82 -12.67 11.70
CA ASN A 76 11.36 -13.38 10.51
C ASN A 76 10.07 -12.78 9.91
N TRP A 77 10.00 -11.44 9.90
CA TRP A 77 8.77 -10.73 9.55
C TRP A 77 8.35 -11.01 8.11
N MET A 78 9.27 -11.15 7.16
CA MET A 78 8.93 -11.50 5.77
C MET A 78 8.15 -12.81 5.70
N HIS A 79 8.64 -13.86 6.36
CA HIS A 79 7.94 -15.13 6.42
C HIS A 79 6.59 -15.00 7.12
N GLN A 80 6.49 -14.24 8.22
CA GLN A 80 5.21 -14.01 8.89
C GLN A 80 4.19 -13.27 8.01
N HIS A 81 4.65 -12.29 7.21
CA HIS A 81 3.80 -11.56 6.28
C HIS A 81 3.33 -12.49 5.17
N LEU A 82 4.24 -13.23 4.52
CA LEU A 82 3.89 -14.22 3.49
C LEU A 82 2.94 -15.31 4.02
N TYR A 83 3.16 -15.79 5.24
CA TYR A 83 2.28 -16.74 5.91
C TYR A 83 0.89 -16.13 6.17
N SER A 84 0.84 -14.87 6.61
CA SER A 84 -0.43 -14.17 6.81
C SER A 84 -1.18 -14.01 5.50
N LEU A 85 -0.49 -13.63 4.41
CA LEU A 85 -1.11 -13.53 3.09
C LEU A 85 -1.67 -14.88 2.64
N ALA A 86 -0.90 -15.97 2.79
CA ALA A 86 -1.38 -17.32 2.49
C ALA A 86 -2.60 -17.71 3.33
N THR A 87 -2.61 -17.37 4.62
CA THR A 87 -3.68 -17.73 5.54
C THR A 87 -5.00 -17.03 5.19
N TYR A 88 -4.97 -15.74 4.87
CA TYR A 88 -6.19 -14.94 4.70
C TYR A 88 -6.63 -14.77 3.25
N TYR A 89 -5.74 -14.99 2.29
CA TYR A 89 -6.04 -14.87 0.87
C TYR A 89 -5.88 -16.17 0.11
N GLY A 90 -5.44 -17.27 0.73
CA GLY A 90 -5.28 -18.57 0.05
C GLY A 90 -6.54 -19.08 -0.65
N ASN A 91 -7.72 -18.70 -0.15
CA ASN A 91 -9.02 -19.02 -0.76
C ASN A 91 -9.60 -17.87 -1.62
N SER A 92 -8.88 -16.75 -1.76
CA SER A 92 -9.32 -15.66 -2.62
C SER A 92 -9.16 -16.03 -4.10
N PRO A 93 -9.99 -15.47 -5.01
CA PRO A 93 -10.01 -15.89 -6.40
C PRO A 93 -8.68 -15.73 -7.15
N PHE A 94 -7.83 -14.79 -6.74
CA PHE A 94 -6.63 -14.44 -7.50
C PHE A 94 -5.30 -14.65 -6.76
N TYR A 95 -5.29 -15.14 -5.53
CA TYR A 95 -4.06 -15.29 -4.75
C TYR A 95 -2.99 -16.14 -5.44
N GLU A 96 -3.36 -17.32 -5.95
CA GLU A 96 -2.41 -18.26 -6.57
C GLU A 96 -1.76 -17.71 -7.85
N PHE A 97 -2.41 -16.74 -8.50
CA PHE A 97 -1.91 -16.14 -9.74
C PHE A 97 -0.82 -15.09 -9.51
N TYR A 98 -0.78 -14.48 -8.32
CA TYR A 98 0.07 -13.30 -8.06
C TYR A 98 1.08 -13.49 -6.93
N ILE A 99 0.86 -14.44 -6.02
CA ILE A 99 1.68 -14.55 -4.81
C ILE A 99 3.16 -14.81 -5.10
N ASP A 100 3.49 -15.60 -6.12
CA ASP A 100 4.88 -15.94 -6.40
C ASP A 100 5.69 -14.73 -6.88
N GLU A 101 5.10 -13.85 -7.69
CA GLU A 101 5.73 -12.60 -8.11
C GLU A 101 5.91 -11.62 -6.94
N ILE A 102 4.90 -11.50 -6.08
CA ILE A 102 4.99 -10.67 -4.86
C ILE A 102 6.07 -11.22 -3.92
N ARG A 103 6.11 -12.54 -3.74
CA ARG A 103 7.12 -13.22 -2.92
C ARG A 103 8.52 -12.96 -3.44
N ASP A 104 8.73 -13.06 -4.75
CA ASP A 104 10.05 -12.81 -5.35
C ASP A 104 10.53 -11.38 -5.09
N VAL A 105 9.65 -10.39 -5.25
CA VAL A 105 9.98 -9.00 -4.91
C VAL A 105 10.30 -8.84 -3.44
N MET A 106 9.50 -9.43 -2.54
CA MET A 106 9.74 -9.35 -1.10
C MET A 106 11.05 -10.00 -0.65
N LEU A 107 11.51 -11.07 -1.32
CA LEU A 107 12.70 -11.82 -0.88
C LEU A 107 13.98 -11.42 -1.62
N HIS A 108 13.87 -10.99 -2.88
CA HIS A 108 15.03 -10.82 -3.77
C HIS A 108 14.99 -9.53 -4.60
N GLY A 109 13.83 -8.87 -4.73
CA GLY A 109 13.64 -7.74 -5.64
C GLY A 109 14.00 -6.35 -5.08
N HIS A 110 14.75 -6.27 -3.98
CA HIS A 110 15.08 -5.00 -3.32
C HIS A 110 16.52 -4.95 -2.79
N ASP A 111 16.99 -3.74 -2.47
CA ASP A 111 18.37 -3.44 -2.08
C ASP A 111 18.65 -3.57 -0.56
N GLY A 112 17.74 -4.21 0.18
CA GLY A 112 17.80 -4.31 1.65
C GLY A 112 17.28 -3.08 2.42
N THR A 113 16.91 -1.99 1.75
CA THR A 113 16.33 -0.80 2.40
C THR A 113 14.79 -0.85 2.42
N LEU A 114 14.18 -0.15 3.39
CA LEU A 114 12.74 0.04 3.44
C LEU A 114 12.21 0.77 2.20
N PHE A 115 12.95 1.81 1.76
CA PHE A 115 12.60 2.59 0.57
C PHE A 115 12.67 1.74 -0.71
N GLY A 116 13.75 0.97 -0.88
CA GLY A 116 13.93 0.10 -2.03
C GLY A 116 12.88 -1.01 -2.09
N LEU A 117 12.53 -1.61 -0.96
CA LEU A 117 11.44 -2.60 -0.91
C LEU A 117 10.08 -1.97 -1.25
N ASP A 118 9.76 -0.82 -0.67
CA ASP A 118 8.50 -0.12 -0.98
C ASP A 118 8.39 0.21 -2.47
N GLU A 119 9.46 0.76 -3.04
CA GLU A 119 9.51 1.13 -4.45
C GLU A 119 9.36 -0.10 -5.38
N ALA A 120 10.04 -1.20 -5.06
CA ALA A 120 9.94 -2.43 -5.83
C ALA A 120 8.52 -3.02 -5.76
N LEU A 121 7.91 -3.07 -4.57
CA LEU A 121 6.53 -3.51 -4.40
C LEU A 121 5.55 -2.58 -5.10
N ARG A 122 5.69 -1.26 -4.95
CA ARG A 122 4.82 -0.28 -5.61
C ARG A 122 4.83 -0.47 -7.13
N ARG A 123 6.00 -0.62 -7.74
CA ARG A 123 6.12 -0.90 -9.18
C ARG A 123 5.44 -2.20 -9.55
N LYS A 124 5.71 -3.28 -8.83
CA LYS A 124 5.10 -4.59 -9.09
C LYS A 124 3.59 -4.56 -8.94
N MET A 125 3.05 -3.91 -7.91
CA MET A 125 1.59 -3.78 -7.74
C MET A 125 0.95 -2.98 -8.88
N CYS A 126 1.59 -1.91 -9.36
CA CYS A 126 1.10 -1.15 -10.53
C CYS A 126 1.11 -2.03 -11.80
N GLU A 127 2.19 -2.79 -12.01
CA GLU A 127 2.34 -3.74 -13.13
C GLU A 127 1.25 -4.82 -13.10
N LEU A 128 1.07 -5.50 -11.96
CA LEU A 128 0.10 -6.60 -11.82
C LEU A 128 -1.35 -6.13 -11.98
N ILE A 129 -1.66 -4.89 -11.59
CA ILE A 129 -2.99 -4.29 -11.76
C ILE A 129 -3.18 -3.75 -13.18
N GLY A 130 -2.09 -3.45 -13.89
CA GLY A 130 -2.11 -2.99 -15.27
C GLY A 130 -2.24 -1.48 -15.44
N PHE A 131 -1.55 -0.68 -14.61
CA PHE A 131 -1.46 0.76 -14.83
C PHE A 131 -0.04 1.31 -14.57
N GLU A 132 0.28 2.44 -15.18
CA GLU A 132 1.54 3.16 -14.97
C GLU A 132 1.29 4.43 -14.17
N ALA A 133 1.97 4.56 -13.02
CA ALA A 133 1.91 5.77 -12.20
C ALA A 133 3.01 6.76 -12.61
N ASN A 134 2.64 8.01 -12.87
CA ASN A 134 3.61 9.09 -13.14
C ASN A 134 4.24 9.58 -11.82
N VAL A 135 5.32 8.90 -11.41
CA VAL A 135 6.01 9.11 -10.14
C VAL A 135 7.38 9.77 -10.35
N ALA A 136 7.58 10.90 -9.69
CA ALA A 136 8.89 11.50 -9.45
C ALA A 136 9.29 11.34 -7.97
N TYR A 137 10.53 11.68 -7.63
CA TYR A 137 11.03 11.64 -6.25
C TYR A 137 11.50 13.02 -5.82
N SER A 138 11.31 13.36 -4.55
CA SER A 138 11.85 14.60 -4.02
C SER A 138 13.39 14.55 -3.95
N HIS A 139 14.00 15.70 -4.25
CA HIS A 139 15.44 15.97 -4.10
C HIS A 139 15.74 16.85 -2.88
N GLU A 140 14.70 17.48 -2.33
CA GLU A 140 14.72 18.25 -1.09
C GLU A 140 13.40 17.97 -0.33
N TRP A 141 13.37 18.28 0.96
CA TRP A 141 12.17 18.09 1.76
C TRP A 141 11.04 19.01 1.28
N MET A 142 9.90 18.43 0.91
CA MET A 142 8.78 19.14 0.29
C MET A 142 7.86 19.86 1.30
N GLY A 143 8.20 19.86 2.59
CA GLY A 143 7.40 20.53 3.63
C GLY A 143 6.28 19.67 4.24
N GLY A 144 6.01 18.49 3.71
CA GLY A 144 4.99 17.57 4.21
C GLY A 144 4.63 16.48 3.21
N CYS A 145 3.77 15.56 3.65
CA CYS A 145 3.18 14.56 2.76
C CYS A 145 1.65 14.63 2.85
N ASP A 146 1.00 14.43 1.72
CA ASP A 146 -0.40 14.09 1.60
C ASP A 146 -0.61 12.65 2.06
N PHE A 147 -1.64 12.43 2.87
CA PHE A 147 -2.05 11.11 3.33
C PHE A 147 -3.47 10.86 2.85
N PRO A 148 -3.65 10.30 1.65
CA PRO A 148 -4.97 9.98 1.14
C PRO A 148 -5.70 9.05 2.12
N THR A 149 -6.95 9.38 2.40
CA THR A 149 -7.85 8.59 3.24
C THR A 149 -9.23 8.62 2.61
N LEU A 150 -10.01 7.56 2.81
CA LEU A 150 -11.42 7.54 2.40
C LEU A 150 -12.29 8.21 3.47
N ALA A 151 -13.19 9.11 3.06
CA ALA A 151 -14.23 9.59 3.97
C ALA A 151 -15.28 8.50 4.20
N ASP A 152 -16.09 8.66 5.26
CA ASP A 152 -17.17 7.72 5.56
C ASP A 152 -18.15 7.62 4.40
N GLY A 153 -18.34 6.41 3.88
CA GLY A 153 -19.24 6.13 2.75
C GLY A 153 -18.63 6.30 1.35
N ASP A 154 -17.41 6.83 1.23
CA ASP A 154 -16.77 7.06 -0.07
C ASP A 154 -16.14 5.81 -0.68
N ALA A 155 -15.91 4.79 0.15
CA ALA A 155 -15.23 3.60 -0.29
C ALA A 155 -16.02 2.85 -1.37
N VAL A 156 -15.35 2.58 -2.49
CA VAL A 156 -15.84 1.64 -3.49
C VAL A 156 -15.77 0.25 -2.89
N HIS A 157 -16.92 -0.41 -2.79
CA HIS A 157 -17.00 -1.78 -2.31
C HIS A 157 -16.57 -2.74 -3.41
N TYR A 158 -15.77 -3.72 -3.04
CA TYR A 158 -15.33 -4.80 -3.89
C TYR A 158 -15.46 -6.13 -3.14
N TYR A 159 -15.29 -7.24 -3.87
CA TYR A 159 -15.34 -8.57 -3.29
C TYR A 159 -14.23 -8.72 -2.24
N GLN A 160 -14.51 -9.36 -1.10
CA GLN A 160 -13.49 -9.67 -0.10
C GLN A 160 -13.77 -11.06 0.46
N VAL A 161 -12.85 -12.01 0.25
CA VAL A 161 -12.96 -13.39 0.76
C VAL A 161 -13.21 -13.43 2.27
N ALA A 162 -12.62 -12.49 3.03
CA ALA A 162 -12.82 -12.37 4.47
C ALA A 162 -14.29 -12.09 4.87
N ARG A 163 -15.09 -11.46 3.99
CA ARG A 163 -16.54 -11.25 4.22
C ARG A 163 -17.30 -12.56 4.14
N ASP A 164 -16.97 -13.41 3.16
CA ASP A 164 -17.65 -14.68 2.94
C ASP A 164 -17.34 -15.68 4.06
N GLU A 165 -16.08 -15.78 4.45
CA GLU A 165 -15.63 -16.69 5.50
C GLU A 165 -16.06 -16.23 6.90
N GLY A 166 -16.00 -14.92 7.17
CA GLY A 166 -16.28 -14.35 8.50
C GLY A 166 -17.70 -13.79 8.70
N ARG A 167 -18.53 -13.74 7.66
CA ARG A 167 -19.81 -13.00 7.62
C ARG A 167 -19.68 -11.54 8.09
N ARG A 168 -18.56 -10.89 7.73
CA ARG A 168 -18.23 -9.54 8.17
C ARG A 168 -18.69 -8.47 7.17
N PRO A 169 -18.90 -7.21 7.64
CA PRO A 169 -19.00 -6.05 6.77
C PRO A 169 -17.71 -5.80 5.96
N PHE A 170 -17.79 -4.88 5.00
CA PHE A 170 -16.68 -4.53 4.11
C PHE A 170 -15.65 -3.79 4.93
N GLN A 171 -14.40 -4.12 4.69
CA GLN A 171 -13.28 -3.45 5.32
C GLN A 171 -12.72 -2.49 4.29
N SER A 172 -13.07 -1.22 4.44
CA SER A 172 -12.63 -0.16 3.53
C SER A 172 -11.16 0.15 3.69
N ASP A 173 -10.56 0.67 2.62
CA ASP A 173 -9.18 1.18 2.59
C ASP A 173 -8.11 0.18 3.06
N MET A 174 -8.34 -1.12 2.78
CA MET A 174 -7.32 -2.14 2.97
C MET A 174 -6.15 -1.95 2.00
N SER A 175 -5.06 -2.68 2.24
CA SER A 175 -3.89 -2.68 1.39
C SER A 175 -4.21 -3.00 -0.07
N ILE A 176 -3.40 -2.51 -0.98
CA ILE A 176 -3.52 -2.82 -2.41
C ILE A 176 -3.44 -4.32 -2.71
N VAL A 177 -2.75 -5.08 -1.86
CA VAL A 177 -2.65 -6.54 -1.99
C VAL A 177 -3.97 -7.23 -1.63
N ASP A 178 -4.75 -6.68 -0.69
CA ASP A 178 -6.13 -7.11 -0.44
C ASP A 178 -6.98 -6.97 -1.69
N LEU A 179 -6.90 -5.80 -2.34
CA LEU A 179 -7.64 -5.55 -3.57
C LEU A 179 -7.21 -6.51 -4.69
N LEU A 180 -5.90 -6.65 -4.94
CA LEU A 180 -5.38 -7.49 -6.01
C LEU A 180 -5.79 -8.96 -5.85
N PHE A 181 -5.65 -9.54 -4.64
CA PHE A 181 -5.99 -10.95 -4.44
C PHE A 181 -7.48 -11.24 -4.56
N ASN A 182 -8.33 -10.26 -4.25
CA ASN A 182 -9.77 -10.45 -4.36
C ASN A 182 -10.34 -10.13 -5.76
N MET A 183 -9.77 -9.15 -6.46
CA MET A 183 -10.34 -8.62 -7.72
C MET A 183 -9.46 -8.89 -8.95
N GLY A 184 -8.18 -9.20 -8.77
CA GLY A 184 -7.25 -9.50 -9.86
C GLY A 184 -7.25 -8.40 -10.93
N PRO A 185 -7.47 -8.73 -12.21
CA PRO A 185 -7.56 -7.75 -13.30
C PRO A 185 -8.61 -6.65 -13.10
N GLU A 186 -9.68 -6.93 -12.36
CA GLU A 186 -10.74 -5.94 -12.09
C GLU A 186 -10.35 -4.91 -11.02
N SER A 187 -9.19 -5.07 -10.36
CA SER A 187 -8.65 -4.09 -9.41
C SER A 187 -8.57 -2.68 -10.00
N ILE A 188 -8.24 -2.58 -11.30
CA ILE A 188 -8.15 -1.29 -12.01
C ILE A 188 -9.50 -0.56 -12.07
N LEU A 189 -10.62 -1.30 -12.15
CA LEU A 189 -11.96 -0.72 -12.17
C LEU A 189 -12.30 -0.09 -10.81
N VAL A 190 -11.93 -0.77 -9.73
CA VAL A 190 -12.08 -0.27 -8.35
C VAL A 190 -11.23 0.98 -8.15
N LEU A 191 -9.96 0.97 -8.59
CA LEU A 191 -9.07 2.14 -8.48
C LEU A 191 -9.61 3.34 -9.27
N LYS A 192 -10.09 3.11 -10.50
CA LYS A 192 -10.70 4.17 -11.33
C LYS A 192 -11.90 4.80 -10.64
N GLN A 193 -12.86 3.99 -10.21
CA GLN A 193 -14.05 4.49 -9.53
C GLN A 193 -13.70 5.19 -8.22
N GLN A 194 -12.71 4.69 -7.47
CA GLN A 194 -12.28 5.30 -6.22
C GLN A 194 -11.61 6.65 -6.46
N ALA A 195 -10.76 6.76 -7.48
CA ALA A 195 -10.11 8.01 -7.86
C ALA A 195 -11.14 9.08 -8.26
N GLU A 196 -12.13 8.73 -9.08
CA GLU A 196 -13.23 9.62 -9.47
C GLU A 196 -13.98 10.17 -8.24
N ARG A 197 -14.31 9.31 -7.27
CA ARG A 197 -14.96 9.74 -6.01
C ARG A 197 -14.08 10.68 -5.18
N MET A 198 -12.79 10.39 -5.07
CA MET A 198 -11.85 11.22 -4.31
C MET A 198 -11.63 12.60 -4.94
N MET A 199 -11.66 12.69 -6.28
CA MET A 199 -11.51 13.96 -7.00
C MET A 199 -12.70 14.90 -6.81
N LEU A 200 -13.93 14.37 -6.80
CA LEU A 200 -15.15 15.18 -6.59
C LEU A 200 -15.09 15.92 -5.25
N HIS A 201 -14.73 15.23 -4.18
CA HIS A 201 -14.64 15.81 -2.83
C HIS A 201 -13.50 16.83 -2.66
N ARG A 202 -12.44 16.74 -3.47
CA ARG A 202 -11.35 17.72 -3.43
C ARG A 202 -11.79 19.08 -4.00
N HIS A 203 -12.60 19.07 -5.06
CA HIS A 203 -13.11 20.30 -5.67
C HIS A 203 -14.08 21.03 -4.73
N ASP A 204 -14.91 20.30 -3.99
CA ASP A 204 -15.85 20.90 -3.02
C ASP A 204 -15.13 21.57 -1.85
N LYS A 205 -13.98 21.03 -1.42
CA LYS A 205 -13.16 21.63 -0.34
C LYS A 205 -12.32 22.83 -0.78
N GLN A 206 -12.05 23.02 -2.07
CA GLN A 206 -11.31 24.18 -2.58
C GLN A 206 -12.22 25.37 -2.91
N ASN A 207 -13.55 25.17 -2.93
CA ASN A 207 -14.56 26.20 -3.19
C ASN A 207 -15.23 26.75 -1.91
N LEU A 208 -14.70 26.42 -0.74
CA LEU A 208 -15.12 26.89 0.60
C LEU A 208 -13.96 27.64 1.27
#